data_AF-A0A498NKG9-F1
#
_entry.id   AF-A0A498NKG9-F1
#
_cell.length_a   1.000
_cell.length_b   1.000
_cell.length_c   1.000
_cell.angle_alpha   90.00
_cell.angle_beta   90.00
_cell.angle_gamma   90.00
#
_symmetry.space_group_name_H-M   'P 1'
#
loop_
_entity.id
_entity.type
_entity.pdbx_description
1 polymer ?
#
loop_
_entity_poly.entity_id
_entity_poly.type
_entity_poly.pdbx_seq_one_letter_code
_entity_poly.pdbx_strand_id
1 'polypeptide(L)'
;MVPYKAASYNVRKAVKEAKQHYGRKLESQLQQNNSRSLWQGLRAITDYKAPTSGMMNADVTLADELNTFYGRFEAAAKDAKDANASGANGCRHEDTASTGNTFIISEHDDRRALQRVVRSAERTIHTELPDLHSIYSRRCWTKARKIVKDLSHPNNGLFSLMRSGKRFRSLKANTERLRRSFFPQAIRSLNQYITQY
;
A
#
# COMPACT_ATOMS: atom_id res chain seq x y z
N MET A 1 32.41 7.22 -38.85
CA MET A 1 31.86 6.38 -37.75
C MET A 1 31.58 7.31 -36.57
N VAL A 2 30.32 7.48 -36.12
CA VAL A 2 29.95 8.57 -35.19
C VAL A 2 30.41 8.26 -33.75
N PRO A 3 31.25 9.12 -33.12
CA PRO A 3 31.90 8.84 -31.82
C PRO A 3 30.92 8.57 -30.68
N TYR A 4 29.72 9.15 -30.73
CA TYR A 4 28.63 8.90 -29.77
C TYR A 4 28.19 7.43 -29.71
N LYS A 5 28.14 6.74 -30.86
CA LYS A 5 27.69 5.34 -30.93
C LYS A 5 28.69 4.40 -30.26
N ALA A 6 29.99 4.69 -30.42
CA ALA A 6 31.08 3.97 -29.75
C ALA A 6 31.07 4.22 -28.23
N ALA A 7 30.91 5.47 -27.79
CA ALA A 7 30.82 5.81 -26.38
C ALA A 7 29.61 5.14 -25.69
N SER A 8 28.43 5.21 -26.32
CA SER A 8 27.20 4.58 -25.81
C SER A 8 27.32 3.05 -25.70
N TYR A 9 28.00 2.42 -26.66
CA TYR A 9 28.30 1.00 -26.61
C TYR A 9 29.24 0.65 -25.45
N ASN A 10 30.30 1.43 -25.25
CA ASN A 10 31.27 1.21 -24.17
C ASN A 10 30.62 1.31 -22.79
N VAL A 11 29.73 2.28 -22.57
CA VAL A 11 28.98 2.39 -21.30
C VAL A 11 28.09 1.17 -21.08
N ARG A 12 27.31 0.75 -22.09
CA ARG A 12 26.47 -0.45 -21.98
C ARG A 12 27.30 -1.71 -21.69
N LYS A 13 28.46 -1.83 -22.34
CA LYS A 13 29.40 -2.94 -22.13
C LYS A 13 29.95 -2.93 -20.71
N ALA A 14 30.43 -1.78 -20.23
CA ALA A 14 30.94 -1.63 -18.86
C ALA A 14 29.88 -1.93 -17.79
N VAL A 15 28.63 -1.46 -17.99
CA VAL A 15 27.51 -1.78 -17.08
C VAL A 15 27.20 -3.27 -17.08
N LYS A 16 27.21 -3.91 -18.24
CA LYS A 16 26.99 -5.36 -18.36
C LYS A 16 28.09 -6.15 -17.64
N GLU A 17 29.35 -5.77 -17.84
CA GLU A 17 30.51 -6.38 -17.17
C GLU A 17 30.46 -6.19 -15.65
N ALA A 18 30.13 -4.99 -15.17
CA ALA A 18 29.99 -4.71 -13.74
C ALA A 18 28.87 -5.55 -13.09
N LYS A 19 27.72 -5.71 -13.75
CA LYS A 19 26.63 -6.57 -13.29
C LYS A 19 27.05 -8.04 -13.20
N GLN A 20 27.73 -8.54 -14.23
CA GLN A 20 28.24 -9.92 -14.24
C GLN A 20 29.27 -10.14 -13.12
N HIS A 21 30.19 -9.19 -12.93
CA HIS A 21 31.19 -9.26 -11.87
C HIS A 21 30.54 -9.32 -10.48
N TYR A 22 29.53 -8.49 -10.23
CA TYR A 22 28.80 -8.51 -8.96
C TYR A 22 28.01 -9.82 -8.77
N GLY A 23 27.42 -10.37 -9.83
CA GLY A 23 26.76 -11.68 -9.81
C GLY A 23 27.71 -12.80 -9.39
N ARG A 24 28.90 -12.88 -10.02
CA ARG A 24 29.96 -13.85 -9.65
C ARG A 24 30.41 -13.68 -8.21
N LYS A 25 30.48 -12.46 -7.70
CA LYS A 25 30.80 -12.18 -6.29
C LYS A 25 29.77 -12.79 -5.35
N LEU A 26 28.46 -12.59 -5.61
CA LEU A 26 27.40 -13.19 -4.80
C LEU A 26 27.43 -14.73 -4.86
N GLU A 27 27.65 -15.29 -6.04
CA GLU A 27 27.76 -16.73 -6.23
C GLU A 27 28.96 -17.34 -5.50
N SER A 28 30.11 -16.67 -5.53
CA SER A 28 31.29 -17.04 -4.75
C SER A 28 31.03 -16.99 -3.24
N GLN A 29 30.32 -15.95 -2.75
CA GLN A 29 29.93 -15.84 -1.35
C GLN A 29 28.96 -16.96 -0.93
N LEU A 30 28.08 -17.41 -1.84
CA LEU A 30 27.19 -18.54 -1.63
C LEU A 30 27.97 -19.86 -1.51
N GLN A 31 28.89 -20.11 -2.44
CA GLN A 31 29.74 -21.31 -2.44
C GLN A 31 30.67 -21.36 -1.22
N GLN A 32 31.13 -20.22 -0.74
CA GLN A 32 31.97 -20.10 0.46
C GLN A 32 31.18 -20.20 1.79
N ASN A 33 29.87 -20.47 1.73
CA ASN A 33 28.97 -20.55 2.88
C ASN A 33 29.00 -19.27 3.75
N ASN A 34 29.34 -18.13 3.16
CA ASN A 34 29.43 -16.85 3.85
C ASN A 34 28.08 -16.13 3.81
N SER A 35 27.13 -16.68 4.57
CA SER A 35 25.75 -16.19 4.62
C SER A 35 25.66 -14.70 4.96
N ARG A 36 26.48 -14.22 5.90
CA ARG A 36 26.49 -12.82 6.34
C ARG A 36 26.85 -11.86 5.20
N SER A 37 27.91 -12.16 4.45
CA SER A 37 28.37 -11.30 3.36
C SER A 37 27.44 -11.36 2.15
N LEU A 38 26.86 -12.53 1.87
CA LEU A 38 25.83 -12.71 0.86
C LEU A 38 24.57 -11.90 1.19
N TRP A 39 24.10 -11.97 2.43
CA TRP A 39 22.94 -11.19 2.88
C TRP A 39 23.18 -9.68 2.88
N GLN A 40 24.40 -9.23 3.17
CA GLN A 40 24.79 -7.83 2.99
C GLN A 40 24.75 -7.40 1.52
N GLY A 41 25.23 -8.26 0.61
CA GLY A 41 25.21 -8.01 -0.83
C GLY A 41 23.79 -7.97 -1.43
N LEU A 42 22.91 -8.86 -0.98
CA LEU A 42 21.48 -8.86 -1.31
C LEU A 42 20.77 -7.62 -0.77
N ARG A 43 21.11 -7.19 0.44
CA ARG A 43 20.59 -5.97 1.04
C ARG A 43 20.94 -4.73 0.22
N ALA A 44 22.15 -4.68 -0.32
CA ALA A 44 22.62 -3.56 -1.14
C ALA A 44 21.89 -3.43 -2.49
N ILE A 45 21.32 -4.52 -3.03
CA ILE A 45 20.54 -4.47 -4.29
C ILE A 45 19.06 -4.22 -4.02
N THR A 46 18.54 -4.74 -2.91
CA THR A 46 17.10 -4.72 -2.60
C THR A 46 16.69 -3.50 -1.76
N ASP A 47 17.64 -2.67 -1.34
CA ASP A 47 17.46 -1.59 -0.35
C ASP A 47 16.73 -2.05 0.93
N TYR A 48 16.79 -3.35 1.22
CA TYR A 48 16.02 -3.96 2.29
C TYR A 48 16.55 -3.52 3.66
N LYS A 49 15.82 -2.66 4.36
CA LYS A 49 16.16 -2.28 5.73
C LYS A 49 15.40 -3.18 6.69
N ALA A 50 16.11 -4.10 7.34
CA ALA A 50 15.52 -4.88 8.43
C ALA A 50 15.00 -3.90 9.51
N PRO A 51 13.77 -4.11 10.03
CA PRO A 51 13.29 -3.38 11.18
C PRO A 51 14.29 -3.52 12.33
N THR A 52 14.77 -2.40 12.87
CA THR A 52 15.58 -2.38 14.09
C THR A 52 14.74 -2.89 15.25
N SER A 53 14.95 -4.16 15.59
CA SER A 53 14.43 -4.91 16.75
C SER A 53 12.92 -4.87 17.01
N GLY A 54 12.37 -6.07 16.94
CA GLY A 54 11.07 -6.45 17.47
C GLY A 54 10.75 -7.89 17.08
N MET A 55 11.71 -8.82 17.20
CA MET A 55 11.31 -10.23 17.30
C MET A 55 10.57 -10.33 18.63
N MET A 56 9.24 -10.23 18.57
CA MET A 56 8.39 -10.62 19.67
C MET A 56 8.79 -12.06 20.00
N ASN A 57 9.07 -12.34 21.27
CA ASN A 57 9.36 -13.69 21.73
C ASN A 57 8.23 -14.57 21.19
N ALA A 58 8.51 -15.37 20.16
CA ALA A 58 7.59 -16.41 19.75
C ALA A 58 7.55 -17.33 20.96
N ASP A 59 6.48 -17.21 21.74
CA ASP A 59 6.27 -18.03 22.92
C ASP A 59 6.47 -19.48 22.51
N VAL A 60 7.10 -20.30 23.36
CA VAL A 60 7.45 -21.70 23.02
C VAL A 60 6.21 -22.48 22.56
N THR A 61 5.04 -22.03 23.00
CA THR A 61 3.70 -22.54 22.67
C THR A 61 3.16 -22.10 21.30
N LEU A 62 3.68 -21.04 20.68
CA LEU A 62 3.20 -20.51 19.39
C LEU A 62 3.44 -21.51 18.25
N ALA A 63 4.57 -22.21 18.29
CA ALA A 63 4.86 -23.24 17.31
C ALA A 63 3.85 -24.40 17.40
N ASP A 64 3.48 -24.80 18.62
CA ASP A 64 2.46 -25.83 18.86
C ASP A 64 1.06 -25.34 18.49
N GLU A 65 0.74 -24.06 18.72
CA GLU A 65 -0.51 -23.44 18.28
C GLU A 65 -0.62 -23.42 16.74
N LEU A 66 0.45 -23.04 16.04
CA LEU A 66 0.49 -23.02 14.59
C LEU A 66 0.44 -24.43 13.99
N ASN A 67 1.15 -25.39 14.58
CA ASN A 67 1.08 -26.79 14.17
C ASN A 67 -0.33 -27.36 14.37
N THR A 68 -0.96 -27.04 15.51
CA THR A 68 -2.36 -27.40 15.79
C THR A 68 -3.33 -26.69 14.85
N PHE A 69 -3.01 -25.49 14.37
CA PHE A 69 -3.83 -24.72 13.43
C PHE A 69 -3.74 -25.26 12.00
N TYR A 70 -2.55 -25.60 11.52
CA TYR A 70 -2.36 -26.13 10.17
C TYR A 70 -2.67 -27.63 10.05
N GLY A 71 -2.46 -28.43 11.11
CA GLY A 71 -2.81 -29.85 11.15
C GLY A 71 -4.32 -30.14 11.04
N ARG A 72 -5.18 -29.13 11.17
CA ARG A 72 -6.65 -29.26 11.11
C ARG A 72 -7.16 -29.69 9.74
N PHE A 73 -6.45 -29.33 8.69
CA PHE A 73 -6.78 -29.74 7.32
C PHE A 73 -6.40 -31.21 7.05
N GLU A 74 -5.45 -31.75 7.81
CA GLU A 74 -5.05 -33.17 7.76
C GLU A 74 -5.91 -34.03 8.69
N ALA A 75 -6.38 -33.47 9.81
CA ALA A 75 -7.28 -34.15 10.75
C ALA A 75 -8.64 -34.48 10.10
N ALA A 76 -9.23 -33.56 9.34
CA ALA A 76 -10.45 -33.83 8.57
C ALA A 76 -10.30 -34.97 7.54
N ALA A 77 -9.08 -35.27 7.09
CA ALA A 77 -8.79 -36.40 6.22
C ALA A 77 -8.63 -37.73 6.99
N LYS A 78 -8.28 -37.69 8.28
CA LYS A 78 -8.29 -38.86 9.18
C LYS A 78 -9.68 -39.13 9.76
N ASP A 79 -10.42 -38.09 10.11
CA ASP A 79 -11.79 -38.19 10.62
C ASP A 79 -12.76 -38.73 9.54
N ALA A 80 -12.49 -38.48 8.25
CA ALA A 80 -13.21 -39.11 7.15
C ALA A 80 -12.95 -40.63 7.01
N LYS A 81 -11.88 -41.17 7.65
CA LYS A 81 -11.62 -42.61 7.73
C LYS A 81 -12.14 -43.24 9.03
N ASP A 82 -12.32 -42.46 10.09
CA ASP A 82 -12.75 -42.96 11.41
C ASP A 82 -14.25 -42.68 11.72
N ALA A 83 -14.95 -41.88 10.89
CA ALA A 83 -16.39 -41.62 10.99
C ALA A 83 -17.33 -42.79 10.62
N ASN A 84 -16.89 -44.05 10.75
CA ASN A 84 -17.77 -45.22 10.91
C ASN A 84 -17.87 -45.68 12.38
N ALA A 85 -17.48 -44.85 13.35
CA ALA A 85 -17.68 -45.13 14.76
C ALA A 85 -18.36 -43.96 15.47
N SER A 86 -19.69 -44.11 15.62
CA SER A 86 -20.52 -43.63 16.75
C SER A 86 -20.46 -42.15 17.17
N GLY A 87 -21.60 -41.47 16.99
CA GLY A 87 -22.50 -41.24 18.13
C GLY A 87 -22.34 -39.95 18.97
N ALA A 88 -23.38 -39.12 18.87
CA ALA A 88 -24.01 -38.32 19.93
C ALA A 88 -23.50 -36.89 20.26
N ASN A 89 -24.53 -36.03 20.26
CA ASN A 89 -24.77 -34.84 21.10
C ASN A 89 -23.97 -33.55 20.84
N GLY A 90 -24.69 -32.60 20.26
CA GLY A 90 -24.30 -31.19 20.24
C GLY A 90 -24.64 -30.45 21.54
N CYS A 91 -23.96 -29.31 21.72
CA CYS A 91 -24.48 -28.11 22.38
C CYS A 91 -23.63 -26.88 21.99
N ARG A 92 -24.28 -25.94 21.29
CA ARG A 92 -24.21 -24.45 21.36
C ARG A 92 -22.85 -23.72 21.47
N HIS A 93 -22.60 -22.82 20.51
CA HIS A 93 -22.55 -21.37 20.79
C HIS A 93 -22.62 -20.49 19.53
N GLU A 94 -23.55 -19.54 19.60
CA GLU A 94 -23.66 -18.16 19.11
C GLU A 94 -22.67 -17.60 18.06
N ASP A 95 -23.28 -16.81 17.17
CA ASP A 95 -22.69 -15.95 16.16
C ASP A 95 -21.60 -15.00 16.67
N THR A 96 -20.50 -14.86 15.94
CA THR A 96 -19.97 -13.54 15.54
C THR A 96 -18.98 -13.71 14.38
N ALA A 97 -19.34 -13.13 13.24
CA ALA A 97 -18.53 -13.12 12.03
C ALA A 97 -17.17 -12.42 12.25
N SER A 98 -16.11 -13.22 12.43
CA SER A 98 -14.72 -12.76 12.43
C SER A 98 -14.31 -12.43 10.99
N THR A 99 -14.57 -11.18 10.63
CA THR A 99 -14.07 -10.52 9.43
C THR A 99 -12.55 -10.61 9.43
N GLY A 100 -12.00 -11.30 8.43
CA GLY A 100 -10.58 -11.57 8.28
C GLY A 100 -9.70 -10.33 8.43
N ASN A 101 -8.52 -10.56 9.00
CA ASN A 101 -7.44 -9.60 9.20
C ASN A 101 -7.27 -8.67 7.99
N THR A 102 -7.90 -7.50 8.08
CA THR A 102 -7.69 -6.41 7.14
C THR A 102 -6.37 -5.77 7.52
N PHE A 103 -5.36 -5.92 6.67
CA PHE A 103 -4.12 -5.18 6.77
C PHE A 103 -4.43 -3.68 6.72
N ILE A 104 -4.45 -3.01 7.88
CA ILE A 104 -4.72 -1.57 7.97
C ILE A 104 -3.44 -0.84 7.58
N ILE A 105 -3.29 -0.56 6.28
CA ILE A 105 -2.32 0.43 5.83
C ILE A 105 -2.84 1.77 6.32
N SER A 106 -2.08 2.44 7.19
CA SER A 106 -2.43 3.79 7.63
C SER A 106 -2.26 4.74 6.45
N GLU A 107 -3.30 5.54 6.13
CA GLU A 107 -3.30 6.57 5.08
C GLU A 107 -2.03 7.45 5.12
N HIS A 108 -1.45 7.64 6.30
CA HIS A 108 -0.25 8.41 6.52
C HIS A 108 1.01 7.77 5.92
N ASP A 109 1.13 6.44 5.93
CA ASP A 109 2.29 5.73 5.40
C ASP A 109 2.33 5.78 3.88
N ASP A 110 1.17 5.65 3.23
CA ASP A 110 1.03 5.84 1.79
C ASP A 110 1.42 7.25 1.35
N ARG A 111 0.95 8.28 2.08
CA ARG A 111 1.32 9.67 1.80
C ARG A 111 2.82 9.89 1.93
N ARG A 112 3.47 9.27 2.92
CA ARG A 112 4.92 9.35 3.10
C ARG A 112 5.67 8.65 1.97
N ALA A 113 5.24 7.47 1.56
CA ALA A 113 5.83 6.74 0.45
C ALA A 113 5.75 7.55 -0.85
N LEU A 114 4.58 8.13 -1.15
CA LEU A 114 4.38 9.00 -2.31
C LEU A 114 5.27 10.24 -2.27
N GLN A 115 5.39 10.90 -1.11
CA GLN A 115 6.26 12.07 -0.98
C GLN A 115 7.74 11.74 -1.21
N ARG A 116 8.22 10.55 -0.84
CA ARG A 116 9.60 10.13 -1.14
C ARG A 116 9.83 10.03 -2.65
N VAL A 117 8.87 9.48 -3.39
CA VAL A 117 8.94 9.39 -4.85
C VAL A 117 8.99 10.78 -5.48
N VAL A 118 8.11 11.70 -5.04
CA VAL A 118 8.10 13.10 -5.52
C VAL A 118 9.46 13.75 -5.30
N ARG A 119 10.02 13.67 -4.09
CA ARG A 119 11.33 14.26 -3.78
C ARG A 119 12.50 13.63 -4.55
N SER A 120 12.37 12.36 -4.93
CA SER A 120 13.38 11.69 -5.77
C SER A 120 13.31 12.19 -7.21
N ALA A 121 12.09 12.34 -7.73
CA ALA A 121 11.85 12.89 -9.05
C ALA A 121 12.35 14.34 -9.15
N GLU A 122 12.00 15.22 -8.20
CA GLU A 122 12.47 16.61 -8.11
C GLU A 122 13.99 16.73 -8.19
N ARG A 123 14.71 15.88 -7.44
CA ARG A 123 16.19 15.84 -7.48
C ARG A 123 16.74 15.44 -8.84
N THR A 124 16.05 14.59 -9.58
CA THR A 124 16.49 14.09 -10.88
C THR A 124 16.23 15.11 -11.99
N ILE A 125 15.12 15.82 -11.91
CA ILE A 125 14.68 16.79 -12.94
C ILE A 125 15.11 18.23 -12.63
N HIS A 126 15.65 18.48 -11.44
CA HIS A 126 16.05 19.80 -10.93
C HIS A 126 14.94 20.87 -11.02
N THR A 127 13.68 20.46 -10.88
CA THR A 127 12.52 21.36 -10.86
C THR A 127 11.56 20.95 -9.76
N GLU A 128 10.83 21.93 -9.21
CA GLU A 128 9.82 21.69 -8.18
C GLU A 128 8.61 21.00 -8.79
N LEU A 129 8.16 19.92 -8.16
CA LEU A 129 6.95 19.22 -8.58
C LEU A 129 5.74 19.74 -7.80
N PRO A 130 4.52 19.69 -8.39
CA PRO A 130 3.32 20.09 -7.68
C PRO A 130 3.13 19.26 -6.41
N ASP A 131 2.89 19.93 -5.28
CA ASP A 131 2.66 19.24 -4.01
C ASP A 131 1.47 18.28 -4.10
N LEU A 132 1.59 17.14 -3.43
CA LEU A 132 0.60 16.06 -3.45
C LEU A 132 -0.78 16.58 -2.98
N HIS A 133 -0.83 17.50 -2.03
CA HIS A 133 -2.08 18.09 -1.57
C HIS A 133 -2.72 18.98 -2.64
N SER A 134 -1.93 19.74 -3.40
CA SER A 134 -2.41 20.59 -4.49
C SER A 134 -3.02 19.76 -5.63
N ILE A 135 -2.36 18.65 -6.00
CA ILE A 135 -2.84 17.70 -7.02
C ILE A 135 -4.16 17.08 -6.55
N TYR A 136 -4.20 16.59 -5.31
CA TYR A 136 -5.41 16.02 -4.72
C TYR A 136 -6.57 17.02 -4.76
N SER A 137 -6.34 18.24 -4.26
CA SER A 137 -7.37 19.29 -4.19
C SER A 137 -7.91 19.65 -5.58
N ARG A 138 -7.02 19.78 -6.58
CA ARG A 138 -7.41 20.06 -7.97
C ARG A 138 -8.20 18.91 -8.60
N ARG A 139 -7.81 17.65 -8.34
CA ARG A 139 -8.54 16.46 -8.79
C ARG A 139 -9.93 16.38 -8.14
N CYS A 140 -10.00 16.61 -6.83
CA CYS A 140 -11.25 16.65 -6.08
C CYS A 140 -12.21 17.69 -6.66
N TRP A 141 -11.73 18.92 -6.86
CA TRP A 141 -12.54 19.99 -7.46
C TRP A 141 -13.02 19.64 -8.87
N THR A 142 -12.12 19.16 -9.73
CA THR A 142 -12.47 18.82 -11.13
C THR A 142 -13.51 17.71 -11.18
N LYS A 143 -13.36 16.67 -10.36
CA LYS A 143 -14.32 15.56 -10.27
C LYS A 143 -15.66 16.02 -9.69
N ALA A 144 -15.64 16.83 -8.65
CA ALA A 144 -16.85 17.40 -8.06
C ALA A 144 -17.65 18.24 -9.06
N ARG A 145 -16.96 19.07 -9.85
CA ARG A 145 -17.60 19.88 -10.90
C ARG A 145 -18.25 19.04 -11.99
N LYS A 146 -17.68 17.88 -12.33
CA LYS A 146 -18.32 16.92 -13.24
C LYS A 146 -19.59 16.33 -12.64
N ILE A 147 -19.54 15.90 -11.37
CA ILE A 147 -20.70 15.33 -10.67
C ILE A 147 -21.82 16.37 -10.55
N VAL A 148 -21.51 17.62 -10.18
CA VAL A 148 -22.50 18.70 -10.06
C VAL A 148 -23.22 18.97 -11.39
N LYS A 149 -22.50 18.89 -12.51
CA LYS A 149 -23.07 19.10 -13.85
C LYS A 149 -23.91 17.92 -14.34
N ASP A 150 -23.63 16.72 -13.84
CA ASP A 150 -24.35 15.50 -14.21
C ASP A 150 -25.52 15.27 -13.26
N LEU A 151 -26.73 15.62 -13.72
CA LEU A 151 -27.97 15.45 -12.96
C LEU A 151 -28.37 13.99 -12.76
N SER A 152 -27.88 13.07 -13.62
CA SER A 152 -28.17 11.63 -13.51
C SER A 152 -27.29 10.91 -12.48
N HIS A 153 -26.26 11.59 -11.98
CA HIS A 153 -25.31 10.99 -11.06
C HIS A 153 -25.97 10.69 -9.70
N PRO A 154 -25.83 9.46 -9.15
CA PRO A 154 -26.54 9.04 -7.93
C PRO A 154 -26.25 9.92 -6.70
N ASN A 155 -25.03 10.47 -6.65
CA ASN A 155 -24.60 11.34 -5.57
C ASN A 155 -24.61 12.85 -5.91
N ASN A 156 -25.29 13.27 -7.00
CA ASN A 156 -25.40 14.69 -7.35
C ASN A 156 -26.06 15.49 -6.20
N GLY A 157 -27.08 14.93 -5.56
CA GLY A 157 -27.80 15.56 -4.44
C GLY A 157 -26.93 15.88 -3.21
N LEU A 158 -25.77 15.25 -3.06
CA LEU A 158 -24.81 15.61 -2.00
C LEU A 158 -24.20 17.00 -2.23
N PHE A 159 -24.18 17.49 -3.47
CA PHE A 159 -23.73 18.81 -3.84
C PHE A 159 -24.91 19.80 -3.95
N SER A 160 -25.68 19.92 -2.88
CA SER A 160 -26.78 20.90 -2.81
C SER A 160 -26.26 22.29 -2.45
N LEU A 161 -26.75 23.31 -3.15
CA LEU A 161 -26.50 24.71 -2.80
C LEU A 161 -27.37 25.14 -1.62
N MET A 162 -26.84 26.03 -0.78
CA MET A 162 -27.64 26.76 0.21
C MET A 162 -28.60 27.73 -0.49
N ARG A 163 -29.62 28.23 0.23
CA ARG A 163 -30.62 29.17 -0.32
C ARG A 163 -30.01 30.43 -0.94
N SER A 164 -28.80 30.81 -0.54
CA SER A 164 -28.06 31.92 -1.15
C SER A 164 -27.52 31.64 -2.55
N GLY A 165 -27.46 30.38 -3.00
CA GLY A 165 -26.88 29.98 -4.29
C GLY A 165 -25.36 30.08 -4.38
N LYS A 166 -24.70 30.64 -3.36
CA LYS A 166 -23.25 30.95 -3.37
C LYS A 166 -22.37 29.89 -2.72
N ARG A 167 -22.94 28.91 -2.03
CA ARG A 167 -22.17 27.93 -1.27
C ARG A 167 -22.85 26.59 -1.26
N PHE A 168 -22.07 25.53 -1.41
CA PHE A 168 -22.53 24.16 -1.24
C PHE A 168 -22.68 23.85 0.25
N ARG A 169 -23.71 23.08 0.57
CA ARG A 169 -24.01 22.57 1.90
C ARG A 169 -22.89 21.65 2.36
N SER A 170 -22.24 22.00 3.48
CA SER A 170 -21.23 21.13 4.10
C SER A 170 -21.87 19.83 4.61
N LEU A 171 -21.19 18.71 4.39
CA LEU A 171 -21.56 17.42 4.97
C LEU A 171 -21.02 17.33 6.41
N LYS A 172 -21.85 16.85 7.33
CA LYS A 172 -21.43 16.57 8.70
C LYS A 172 -20.52 15.34 8.70
N ALA A 173 -19.29 15.50 9.16
CA ALA A 173 -18.31 14.43 9.26
C ALA A 173 -17.85 14.29 10.72
N ASN A 174 -18.30 13.22 11.39
CA ASN A 174 -17.99 12.98 12.81
C ASN A 174 -16.66 12.22 13.00
N THR A 175 -16.14 11.58 11.95
CA THR A 175 -14.87 10.83 11.99
C THR A 175 -13.85 11.45 11.05
N GLU A 176 -12.57 11.34 11.41
CA GLU A 176 -11.49 11.85 10.56
C GLU A 176 -11.45 11.12 9.21
N ARG A 177 -11.74 9.81 9.21
CA ARG A 177 -11.88 9.01 7.98
C ARG A 177 -12.91 9.61 7.03
N LEU A 178 -14.10 9.96 7.52
CA LEU A 178 -15.12 10.58 6.69
C LEU A 178 -14.70 11.99 6.27
N ARG A 179 -14.11 12.78 7.19
CA ARG A 179 -13.63 14.14 6.91
C ARG A 179 -12.58 14.16 5.79
N ARG A 180 -11.72 13.14 5.69
CA ARG A 180 -10.70 12.99 4.64
C ARG A 180 -11.19 12.33 3.36
N SER A 181 -12.41 11.80 3.34
CA SER A 181 -12.98 11.21 2.14
C SER A 181 -13.30 12.25 1.05
N PHE A 182 -13.60 11.75 -0.15
CA PHE A 182 -13.81 12.57 -1.34
C PHE A 182 -14.88 13.66 -1.17
N PHE A 183 -16.11 13.33 -0.73
CA PHE A 183 -17.23 14.27 -0.76
C PHE A 183 -17.05 15.47 0.20
N PRO A 184 -16.69 15.28 1.49
CA PRO A 184 -16.46 16.41 2.38
C PRO A 184 -15.28 17.29 1.97
N GLN A 185 -14.25 16.72 1.33
CA GLN A 185 -13.14 17.50 0.77
C GLN A 185 -13.55 18.25 -0.50
N ALA A 186 -14.26 17.59 -1.42
CA ALA A 186 -14.76 18.19 -2.65
C ALA A 186 -15.65 19.41 -2.40
N ILE A 187 -16.59 19.31 -1.45
CA ILE A 187 -17.47 20.42 -1.07
C ILE A 187 -16.68 21.57 -0.46
N ARG A 188 -15.69 21.28 0.39
CA ARG A 188 -14.79 22.31 0.94
C ARG A 188 -13.99 23.01 -0.15
N SER A 189 -13.41 22.26 -1.08
CA SER A 189 -12.69 22.84 -2.22
C SER A 189 -13.62 23.70 -3.08
N LEU A 190 -14.80 23.22 -3.47
CA LEU A 190 -15.76 24.01 -4.25
C LEU A 190 -16.13 25.33 -3.54
N ASN A 191 -16.37 25.27 -2.23
CA ASN A 191 -16.67 26.45 -1.44
C ASN A 191 -15.49 27.43 -1.39
N GLN A 192 -14.25 26.96 -1.27
CA GLN A 192 -13.07 27.84 -1.30
C GLN A 192 -12.98 28.63 -2.63
N TYR A 193 -13.22 27.99 -3.76
CA TYR A 193 -13.16 28.66 -5.08
C TYR A 193 -14.33 29.61 -5.35
N ILE A 194 -15.52 29.34 -4.81
CA ILE A 194 -16.68 30.23 -5.02
C ILE A 194 -16.58 31.47 -4.13
N THR A 195 -15.96 31.39 -2.96
CA THR A 195 -15.82 32.53 -2.04
C THR A 195 -14.72 33.53 -2.47
N GLN A 196 -13.98 33.26 -3.55
CA GLN A 196 -12.90 34.13 -4.07
C GLN A 196 -13.38 35.14 -5.14
N TYR A 197 -14.69 35.21 -5.39
CA TYR A 197 -15.35 36.21 -6.25
C TYR A 197 -16.51 36.86 -5.49
#